data_AF-A0AAD5JPK6-F1
#
_entry.id   AF-A0AAD5JPK6-F1
#
_cell.length_a   1.000
_cell.length_b   1.000
_cell.length_c   1.000
_cell.angle_alpha   90.00
_cell.angle_beta   90.00
_cell.angle_gamma   90.00
#
_symmetry.space_group_name_H-M   'P 1'
#
loop_
_entity.id
_entity.type
_entity.pdbx_description
1 polymer ?
#
loop_
_entity_poly.entity_id
_entity_poly.type
_entity_poly.pdbx_seq_one_letter_code
_entity_poly.pdbx_strand_id
1 'polypeptide(L)'
;MVWSVLFALAVYLPAGIWAFVTFAKAKTLRWYTLIMIPIIFVVGGSLASFVIGSIIGVALAFVYNAGFFVMSTWIPFLWALIQILVVMVGSYSTITTIL
;
A
#
# COMPACT_ATOMS: atom_id res chain seq x y z
N MET A 1 0.87 11.54 -3.74
CA MET A 1 0.30 11.48 -2.36
C MET A 1 -1.09 10.87 -2.34
N VAL A 2 -2.15 11.55 -2.78
CA VAL A 2 -3.55 11.07 -2.65
C VAL A 2 -3.78 9.72 -3.33
N TRP A 3 -3.33 9.56 -4.58
CA TRP A 3 -3.48 8.30 -5.32
C TRP A 3 -2.76 7.12 -4.66
N SER A 4 -1.54 7.32 -4.16
CA SER A 4 -0.78 6.28 -3.45
C SER A 4 -1.50 5.78 -2.20
N VAL A 5 -2.15 6.68 -1.45
CA VAL A 5 -2.93 6.30 -0.25
C VAL A 5 -4.22 5.58 -0.64
N LEU A 6 -4.90 6.00 -1.71
CA LEU A 6 -6.11 5.34 -2.20
C LEU A 6 -5.84 3.91 -2.67
N PHE A 7 -4.79 3.70 -3.46
CA PHE A 7 -4.38 2.36 -3.90
C PHE A 7 -3.92 1.49 -2.73
N ALA A 8 -3.24 2.08 -1.75
CA ALA A 8 -2.87 1.37 -0.53
C ALA A 8 -4.12 0.91 0.24
N LEU A 9 -5.08 1.80 0.49
CA LEU A 9 -6.34 1.43 1.13
C LEU A 9 -7.07 0.33 0.35
N ALA A 10 -7.16 0.45 -0.97
CA ALA A 10 -7.83 -0.52 -1.83
C ALA A 10 -7.22 -1.93 -1.76
N VAL A 11 -5.91 -2.06 -1.48
CA VAL A 11 -5.23 -3.37 -1.41
C VAL A 11 -5.09 -3.87 0.03
N TYR A 12 -4.70 -3.01 0.97
CA TYR A 12 -4.51 -3.40 2.36
C TYR A 12 -5.82 -3.64 3.12
N LEU A 13 -6.95 -3.03 2.72
CA LEU A 13 -8.26 -3.31 3.33
C LEU A 13 -8.73 -4.75 3.03
N PRO A 14 -8.83 -5.21 1.76
CA PRO A 14 -9.18 -6.60 1.47
C PRO A 14 -8.18 -7.59 2.07
N ALA A 15 -6.88 -7.29 2.05
CA ALA A 15 -5.85 -8.14 2.66
C ALA A 15 -6.05 -8.28 4.18
N GLY A 16 -6.34 -7.18 4.88
CA GLY A 16 -6.64 -7.18 6.31
C GLY A 16 -7.91 -7.95 6.65
N ILE A 17 -8.98 -7.81 5.84
CA ILE A 17 -10.22 -8.57 6.00
C ILE A 17 -9.97 -10.06 5.76
N TRP A 18 -9.20 -10.41 4.73
CA TRP A 18 -8.86 -11.80 4.44
C TRP A 18 -8.06 -12.43 5.57
N ALA A 19 -7.07 -11.72 6.12
CA ALA A 19 -6.33 -12.15 7.29
C ALA A 19 -7.24 -12.34 8.50
N PHE A 20 -8.18 -11.42 8.74
CA PHE A 20 -9.17 -11.59 9.81
C PHE A 20 -9.99 -12.86 9.64
N VAL A 21 -10.47 -13.16 8.43
CA VAL A 21 -11.27 -14.37 8.14
C VAL A 21 -10.45 -15.65 8.34
N THR A 22 -9.19 -15.71 7.88
CA THR A 22 -8.35 -16.91 8.03
C THR A 22 -8.02 -17.20 9.49
N PHE A 23 -7.66 -16.18 10.27
CA PHE A 23 -7.38 -16.34 11.71
C PHE A 23 -8.64 -16.58 12.54
N ALA A 24 -9.79 -16.01 12.16
CA ALA A 24 -11.07 -16.29 12.80
C ALA A 24 -11.51 -17.75 12.61
N LYS A 25 -11.29 -18.33 11.42
CA LYS A 25 -11.57 -19.75 11.17
C LYS A 25 -10.65 -20.70 11.95
N ALA A 26 -9.39 -20.31 12.17
CA ALA A 26 -8.42 -21.14 12.88
C ALA A 26 -8.67 -21.22 14.40
N LYS A 27 -9.57 -20.39 14.97
CA LYS A 27 -9.90 -20.29 16.42
C LYS A 27 -8.69 -20.20 17.36
N THR A 28 -7.50 -19.87 16.85
CA THR A 28 -6.23 -19.99 17.59
C THR A 28 -5.98 -18.81 18.53
N LEU A 29 -6.64 -17.67 18.33
CA LEU A 29 -6.31 -16.41 19.00
C LEU A 29 -7.50 -15.80 19.74
N ARG A 30 -7.21 -15.05 20.82
CA ARG A 30 -8.20 -14.26 21.56
C ARG A 30 -8.81 -13.19 20.65
N TRP A 31 -10.10 -12.93 20.83
CA TRP A 31 -10.89 -11.96 20.05
C TRP A 31 -10.23 -10.57 19.91
N TYR A 32 -9.61 -10.06 20.98
CA TYR A 32 -8.89 -8.78 20.95
C TYR A 32 -7.73 -8.76 19.95
N THR A 33 -6.94 -9.83 19.89
CA THR A 33 -5.80 -9.94 18.95
C THR A 33 -6.29 -10.06 17.51
N LEU A 34 -7.41 -10.75 17.28
CA LEU A 34 -7.99 -10.91 15.94
C LEU A 34 -8.37 -9.56 15.32
N ILE A 35 -8.98 -8.66 16.10
CA ILE A 35 -9.38 -7.32 15.62
C ILE A 35 -8.18 -6.41 15.35
N MET A 36 -7.06 -6.57 16.06
CA MET A 36 -5.87 -5.76 15.82
C MET A 36 -5.21 -6.03 14.46
N ILE A 37 -5.32 -7.25 13.93
CA ILE A 37 -4.68 -7.67 12.67
C ILE A 37 -5.08 -6.78 11.48
N PRO A 38 -6.38 -6.62 11.13
CA PRO A 38 -6.77 -5.76 10.02
C PRO A 38 -6.38 -4.30 10.23
N ILE A 39 -6.42 -3.82 11.48
CA ILE A 39 -6.06 -2.43 11.82
C ILE A 39 -4.58 -2.19 11.51
N ILE A 40 -3.70 -3.10 11.93
CA ILE A 40 -2.25 -2.98 11.70
C ILE A 40 -1.94 -3.01 10.19
N PHE A 41 -2.63 -3.86 9.42
CA PHE A 41 -2.46 -3.92 7.97
C PHE A 41 -2.84 -2.60 7.29
N VAL A 42 -3.98 -2.02 7.66
CA VAL A 42 -4.46 -0.76 7.07
C VAL A 42 -3.60 0.42 7.49
N VAL A 43 -3.29 0.54 8.79
CA VAL A 43 -2.49 1.64 9.33
C VAL A 43 -1.05 1.54 8.84
N GLY A 44 -0.43 0.37 8.88
CA GLY A 44 0.92 0.16 8.40
C GLY A 44 1.05 0.40 6.91
N GLY A 45 0.14 -0.16 6.11
CA GLY A 45 0.13 0.00 4.66
C GLY A 45 -0.14 1.44 4.21
N SER A 46 -1.05 2.16 4.87
CA SER A 46 -1.35 3.56 4.57
C SER A 46 -0.20 4.49 4.96
N LEU A 47 0.44 4.29 6.12
CA LEU A 47 1.61 5.06 6.54
C LEU A 47 2.79 4.87 5.57
N ALA A 48 3.13 3.63 5.22
CA ALA A 48 4.21 3.35 4.30
C ALA A 48 3.96 3.99 2.91
N SER A 49 2.75 3.84 2.38
CA SER A 49 2.38 4.43 1.09
C SER A 49 2.28 5.95 1.13
N PHE A 50 1.96 6.55 2.27
CA PHE A 50 1.98 8.01 2.45
C PHE A 50 3.41 8.56 2.35
N VAL A 51 4.38 7.92 3.02
CA VAL A 51 5.79 8.35 2.98
C VAL A 51 6.34 8.22 1.55
N ILE A 52 6.19 7.04 0.94
CA ILE A 52 6.70 6.79 -0.43
C ILE A 52 5.99 7.71 -1.44
N GLY A 53 4.67 7.86 -1.33
CA GLY A 53 3.88 8.72 -2.20
C GLY A 53 4.18 10.22 -2.03
N SER A 54 4.75 10.62 -0.89
CA SER A 54 5.21 11.99 -0.63
C SER A 54 6.56 12.25 -1.30
N ILE A 55 7.52 11.32 -1.13
CA ILE A 55 8.85 11.40 -1.75
C ILE A 55 8.72 11.47 -3.28
N ILE A 56 7.95 10.56 -3.87
CA ILE A 56 7.73 10.53 -5.32
C ILE A 56 6.98 11.79 -5.80
N GLY A 57 6.00 12.27 -5.02
CA GLY A 57 5.25 13.48 -5.35
C GLY A 57 6.15 14.71 -5.44
N VAL A 58 7.07 14.88 -4.48
CA VAL A 58 8.06 15.95 -4.48
C VAL A 58 9.04 15.79 -5.64
N ALA A 59 9.56 14.58 -5.87
CA ALA A 59 10.47 14.31 -6.99
C ALA A 59 9.85 14.65 -8.36
N LEU A 60 8.58 14.25 -8.58
CA LEU A 60 7.86 14.57 -9.80
C LEU A 60 7.62 16.07 -9.97
N ALA A 61 7.28 16.78 -8.89
CA ALA A 61 7.09 18.21 -8.94
C ALA A 61 8.36 18.94 -9.43
N PHE A 62 9.54 18.54 -8.95
CA PHE A 62 10.82 19.09 -9.40
C PHE A 62 11.10 18.80 -10.88
N VAL A 63 10.87 17.58 -11.34
CA VAL A 63 11.12 17.20 -12.74
C VAL A 63 10.20 17.95 -13.70
N TYR A 64 8.90 18.05 -13.38
CA TYR A 64 7.94 18.77 -14.22
C TYR A 64 8.19 20.28 -14.22
N ASN A 65 8.62 20.85 -13.08
CA ASN A 65 8.99 22.26 -13.01
C ASN A 65 10.25 22.55 -13.84
N ALA A 66 11.28 21.73 -13.75
CA ALA A 66 12.51 21.88 -14.53
C ALA A 66 12.29 21.72 -16.04
N GLY A 67 11.34 20.85 -16.43
CA GLY A 67 10.97 20.64 -17.82
C GLY A 67 9.93 21.63 -18.37
N PHE A 68 9.43 22.56 -17.54
CA PHE A 68 8.30 23.45 -17.87
C PHE A 68 7.07 22.70 -18.42
N PHE A 69 6.84 21.48 -17.94
CA PHE A 69 5.71 20.65 -18.36
C PHE A 69 4.53 20.79 -17.40
N VAL A 70 3.32 20.79 -17.93
CA VAL A 70 2.10 20.76 -17.12
C VAL A 70 1.86 19.34 -16.61
N MET A 71 1.68 19.20 -15.30
CA MET A 71 1.46 17.90 -14.67
C MET A 71 -0.03 17.51 -14.74
N SER A 72 -0.35 16.49 -15.53
CA SER A 72 -1.68 15.88 -15.55
C SER A 72 -1.89 14.95 -14.35
N THR A 73 -3.14 14.81 -13.90
CA THR A 73 -3.54 13.91 -12.80
C THR A 73 -3.30 12.43 -13.09
N TRP A 74 -3.16 12.05 -14.36
CA TRP A 74 -2.82 10.70 -14.80
C TRP A 74 -1.39 10.27 -14.42
N ILE A 75 -0.45 11.22 -14.32
CA ILE A 75 0.95 10.89 -13.99
C ILE A 75 1.08 10.38 -12.55
N PRO A 76 0.55 11.09 -11.52
CA PRO A 76 0.50 10.55 -10.16
C PRO A 76 -0.29 9.24 -10.03
N PHE A 77 -1.33 9.05 -10.86
CA PHE A 77 -2.14 7.83 -10.87
C PHE A 77 -1.31 6.61 -11.32
N LEU A 78 -0.61 6.71 -12.44
CA LEU A 78 0.24 5.62 -12.95
C LEU A 78 1.37 5.28 -11.98
N TRP A 79 1.95 6.29 -11.33
CA TRP A 79 2.98 6.07 -10.30
C TRP A 79 2.46 5.29 -9.10
N ALA A 80 1.26 5.64 -8.61
CA ALA A 80 0.63 4.90 -7.53
C ALA A 80 0.28 3.45 -7.93
N LEU A 81 -0.13 3.23 -9.18
CA LEU A 81 -0.40 1.90 -9.73
C LEU A 81 0.89 1.05 -9.81
N ILE A 82 1.97 1.61 -10.34
CA ILE A 82 3.26 0.90 -10.42
C ILE A 82 3.76 0.56 -9.02
N GLN A 83 3.68 1.52 -8.09
CA GLN A 83 4.08 1.32 -6.70
C GLN A 83 3.36 0.13 -6.07
N ILE A 84 2.02 0.03 -6.21
CA ILE A 84 1.28 -1.07 -5.60
C ILE A 84 1.58 -2.42 -6.27
N LEU A 85 1.80 -2.44 -7.59
CA LEU A 85 2.20 -3.66 -8.31
C LEU A 85 3.58 -4.15 -7.85
N VAL A 86 4.54 -3.25 -7.64
CA VAL A 86 5.88 -3.60 -7.14
C VAL A 86 5.79 -4.20 -5.73
N VAL A 87 4.97 -3.62 -4.86
CA VAL A 87 4.74 -4.16 -3.50
C VAL A 87 4.12 -5.56 -3.55
N MET A 88 3.16 -5.78 -4.45
CA MET A 88 2.54 -7.10 -4.65
C MET A 88 3.57 -8.13 -5.10
N VAL A 89 4.37 -7.83 -6.13
CA VAL A 89 5.41 -8.73 -6.63
C VAL A 89 6.47 -9.04 -5.56
N GLY A 90 6.94 -8.03 -4.83
CA GLY A 90 7.92 -8.20 -3.75
C GLY A 90 7.40 -9.08 -2.60
N SER A 91 6.09 -9.06 -2.36
CA SER A 91 5.46 -9.92 -1.35
C SER A 91 5.58 -11.41 -1.71
N TYR A 92 5.43 -11.77 -2.99
CA TYR A 92 5.59 -13.15 -3.45
C TYR A 92 7.04 -13.64 -3.34
N SER A 93 8.02 -12.80 -3.67
CA SER A 93 9.44 -13.15 -3.55
C SER A 93 9.83 -13.46 -2.10
N THR A 94 9.28 -12.72 -1.14
CA THR A 94 9.53 -12.97 0.27
C THR A 94 9.03 -14.37 0.66
N ILE A 95 7.82 -14.75 0.25
CA ILE A 95 7.23 -16.08 0.55
C ILE A 95 8.13 -17.22 0.06
N THR A 96 8.73 -17.09 -1.13
CA THR A 96 9.63 -18.13 -1.68
C THR A 96 10.97 -18.25 -0.96
N THR A 97 11.41 -17.23 -0.22
CA THR A 97 12.66 -17.27 0.56
C THR A 97 12.51 -17.79 1.99
N ILE A 98 11.32 -17.71 2.57
CA ILE A 98 11.03 -18.19 3.94
C ILE A 98 10.48 -19.62 3.99
N LEU A 99 9.99 -20.14 2.85
CA LEU A 99 9.62 -21.55 2.67
C LEU A 99 10.82 -22.37 2.21
#